data_AF-A0A6A6KZD1-F1
#
_entry.id   AF-A0A6A6KZD1-F1
#
_cell.length_a   1.000
_cell.length_b   1.000
_cell.length_c   1.000
_cell.angle_alpha   90.00
_cell.angle_beta   90.00
_cell.angle_gamma   90.00
#
_symmetry.space_group_name_H-M   'P 1'
#
loop_
_entity.id
_entity.type
_entity.pdbx_description
1 polymer ?
#
loop_
_entity_poly.entity_id
_entity_poly.type
_entity_poly.pdbx_seq_one_letter_code
_entity_poly.pdbx_strand_id
1 'polypeptide(L)'
;MKWYSTEPSQGKVDYSVPDAMLQFAKKNNVLVRGHNVFWDDPKHQQGWINSLSPTDLSKATTDRINSVISRYRRQVICWDVNENLHINFFESKLGQNASAVFYNLAQKFDGTWTLFLNEYNTIEDARDGDSTPAKYLQKLRDIKAFPGNRNLKLGIGLESHFSSAAPNLAYMRASIDTLAATNFPIWLTEVYVQRGPYQSSAGRTDGNGFFEASLSHGLYCVKIHHPSAKNSSLVQKLNVVSSTGAANQTVLIGFAA
;
A
#
# COMPACT_ATOMS: atom_id res chain seq x y z
N MET A 1 11.86 9.97 3.15
CA MET A 1 13.13 10.07 2.39
C MET A 1 12.90 10.48 0.92
N LYS A 2 11.76 11.11 0.60
CA LYS A 2 11.35 11.46 -0.77
C LYS A 2 12.39 12.39 -1.43
N TRP A 3 12.57 12.26 -2.75
CA TRP A 3 13.65 12.96 -3.47
C TRP A 3 13.59 14.48 -3.27
N TYR A 4 12.42 15.08 -3.46
CA TYR A 4 12.21 16.51 -3.28
C TYR A 4 12.54 17.04 -1.89
N SER A 5 12.44 16.22 -0.83
CA SER A 5 12.80 16.64 0.53
C SER A 5 14.31 16.59 0.78
N THR A 6 15.01 15.70 0.08
CA THR A 6 16.44 15.42 0.33
C THR A 6 17.37 16.00 -0.73
N GLU A 7 16.83 16.51 -1.85
CA GLU A 7 17.58 17.22 -2.88
C GLU A 7 16.65 18.25 -3.57
N PRO A 8 16.24 19.31 -2.86
CA PRO A 8 15.33 20.31 -3.40
C PRO A 8 15.92 21.08 -4.60
N SER A 9 17.24 21.14 -4.70
CA SER A 9 17.96 21.73 -5.83
C SER A 9 19.08 20.79 -6.27
N GLN A 10 19.38 20.75 -7.57
CA GLN A 10 20.35 19.82 -8.15
C GLN A 10 21.71 19.89 -7.42
N GLY A 11 22.18 18.74 -6.93
CA GLY A 11 23.45 18.62 -6.20
C GLY A 11 23.44 19.19 -4.78
N LYS A 12 22.32 19.75 -4.30
CA LYS A 12 22.16 20.24 -2.92
C LYS A 12 21.42 19.19 -2.09
N VAL A 13 22.13 18.10 -1.82
CA VAL A 13 21.60 16.98 -1.05
C VAL A 13 21.66 17.28 0.45
N ASP A 14 20.54 17.09 1.15
CA ASP A 14 20.44 17.16 2.60
C ASP A 14 19.72 15.92 3.15
N TYR A 15 20.43 15.20 4.02
CA TYR A 15 19.94 13.99 4.68
C TYR A 15 19.82 14.17 6.20
N SER A 16 20.00 15.38 6.73
CA SER A 16 19.97 15.65 8.17
C SER A 16 18.69 15.13 8.85
N VAL A 17 17.53 15.38 8.27
CA VAL A 17 16.22 14.91 8.78
C VAL A 17 16.11 13.37 8.77
N PRO A 18 16.26 12.67 7.61
CA PRO A 18 16.20 11.21 7.61
C PRO A 18 17.31 10.54 8.46
N ASP A 19 18.49 11.14 8.58
CA ASP A 19 19.54 10.64 9.47
C ASP A 19 19.10 10.70 10.95
N ALA A 20 18.57 11.86 11.39
CA ALA A 20 18.06 12.02 12.75
C ALA A 20 16.91 11.04 13.05
N MET A 21 16.00 10.84 12.09
CA MET A 21 14.91 9.87 12.18
C MET A 21 15.44 8.43 12.32
N LEU A 22 16.44 8.04 11.52
CA LEU A 22 17.05 6.71 11.62
C LEU A 22 17.80 6.50 12.94
N GLN A 23 18.48 7.53 13.44
CA GLN A 23 19.11 7.47 14.77
C GLN A 23 18.06 7.24 15.87
N PHE A 24 16.95 7.98 15.82
CA PHE A 24 15.83 7.77 16.74
C PHE A 24 15.26 6.35 16.62
N ALA A 25 14.98 5.89 15.40
CA ALA A 25 14.42 4.56 15.16
C ALA A 25 15.36 3.46 15.68
N LYS A 26 16.66 3.56 15.37
CA LYS A 26 17.69 2.64 15.86
C LYS A 26 17.76 2.61 17.39
N LYS A 27 17.74 3.77 18.05
CA LYS A 27 17.75 3.86 19.52
C LYS A 27 16.56 3.14 20.16
N ASN A 28 15.43 3.11 19.45
CA ASN A 28 14.18 2.51 19.94
C ASN A 28 13.90 1.13 19.32
N ASN A 29 14.87 0.50 18.64
CA ASN A 29 14.70 -0.78 17.95
C ASN A 29 13.53 -0.82 16.96
N VAL A 30 13.23 0.32 16.32
CA VAL A 30 12.19 0.46 15.31
C VAL A 30 12.82 0.23 13.93
N LEU A 31 12.29 -0.74 13.19
CA LEU A 31 12.67 -0.99 11.81
C LEU A 31 12.10 0.11 10.90
N VAL A 32 12.86 0.50 9.87
CA VAL A 32 12.48 1.60 8.97
C VAL A 32 12.35 1.09 7.53
N ARG A 33 11.23 1.43 6.90
CA ARG A 33 10.99 1.26 5.47
C ARG A 33 11.47 2.51 4.72
N GLY A 34 12.26 2.30 3.66
CA GLY A 34 12.78 3.38 2.82
C GLY A 34 11.72 3.88 1.85
N HIS A 35 10.99 4.94 2.21
CA HIS A 35 10.00 5.56 1.34
C HIS A 35 10.43 6.99 0.91
N ASN A 36 10.67 7.24 -0.37
CA ASN A 36 10.86 6.30 -1.48
C ASN A 36 12.12 6.71 -2.26
N VAL A 37 12.60 5.83 -3.15
CA VAL A 37 13.72 6.16 -4.03
C VAL A 37 13.25 7.12 -5.11
N PHE A 38 12.18 6.71 -5.80
CA PHE A 38 11.46 7.47 -6.83
C PHE A 38 9.97 7.40 -6.59
N TRP A 39 9.30 8.46 -7.02
CA TRP A 39 7.86 8.57 -7.09
C TRP A 39 7.55 9.03 -8.51
N ASP A 40 6.69 8.33 -9.25
CA ASP A 40 6.45 8.67 -10.66
C ASP A 40 5.53 9.88 -10.86
N ASP A 41 4.80 10.35 -9.84
CA ASP A 41 3.91 11.51 -10.00
C ASP A 41 4.70 12.81 -10.30
N PRO A 42 4.43 13.49 -11.44
CA PRO A 42 5.01 14.78 -11.81
C PRO A 42 4.89 15.86 -10.74
N LYS A 43 3.82 15.85 -9.93
CA LYS A 43 3.60 16.83 -8.86
C LYS A 43 4.64 16.73 -7.74
N HIS A 44 5.35 15.59 -7.68
CA HIS A 44 6.40 15.32 -6.72
C HIS A 44 7.81 15.39 -7.31
N GLN A 45 7.94 15.74 -8.59
CA GLN A 45 9.24 16.03 -9.20
C GLN A 45 9.63 17.48 -8.94
N GLN A 46 10.87 17.70 -8.50
CA GLN A 46 11.43 19.04 -8.36
C GLN A 46 11.48 19.75 -9.72
N GLY A 47 11.36 21.08 -9.72
CA GLY A 47 11.40 21.86 -10.96
C GLY A 47 12.63 21.56 -11.83
N TRP A 48 13.80 21.39 -11.21
CA TRP A 48 15.03 21.07 -11.93
C TRP A 48 14.99 19.69 -12.59
N ILE A 49 14.34 18.67 -11.99
CA ILE A 49 14.14 17.34 -12.57
C ILE A 49 13.23 17.41 -13.79
N ASN A 50 12.15 18.19 -13.71
CA ASN A 50 11.20 18.34 -14.80
C ASN A 50 11.84 18.94 -16.07
N SER A 51 12.84 19.80 -15.90
CA SER A 51 13.55 20.48 -16.99
C SER A 51 14.73 19.72 -17.60
N LEU A 52 15.10 18.55 -17.06
CA LEU A 52 16.26 17.80 -17.57
C LEU A 52 15.99 17.18 -18.94
N SER A 53 17.04 17.15 -19.77
CA SER A 53 17.08 16.29 -20.95
C SER A 53 17.03 14.80 -20.55
N PRO A 54 16.64 13.87 -21.43
CA PRO A 54 16.69 12.44 -21.12
C PRO A 54 18.07 11.96 -20.64
N THR A 55 19.15 12.46 -21.22
CA THR A 55 20.52 12.14 -20.81
C THR A 55 20.82 12.62 -19.40
N ASP A 56 20.50 13.88 -19.09
CA ASP A 56 20.75 14.45 -17.76
C ASP A 56 19.84 13.83 -16.69
N LEU A 57 18.60 13.47 -17.05
CA LEU A 57 17.67 12.78 -16.18
C LEU A 57 18.15 11.35 -15.87
N SER A 58 18.67 10.63 -16.86
CA SER A 58 19.29 9.31 -16.66
C SER A 58 20.48 9.39 -15.69
N LYS A 59 21.31 10.44 -15.83
CA LYS A 59 22.40 10.71 -14.89
C LYS A 59 21.88 11.03 -13.49
N ALA A 60 20.93 11.96 -13.37
CA ALA A 60 20.38 12.40 -12.09
C ALA A 60 19.69 11.25 -11.32
N THR A 61 18.94 10.40 -12.02
CA THR A 61 18.32 9.20 -11.42
C THR A 61 19.38 8.20 -10.95
N THR A 62 20.43 7.96 -11.73
CA THR A 62 21.55 7.11 -11.32
C THR A 62 22.26 7.66 -10.07
N ASP A 63 22.55 8.97 -10.06
CA ASP A 63 23.19 9.65 -8.92
C ASP A 63 22.30 9.58 -7.67
N ARG A 64 20.98 9.73 -7.83
CA ARG A 64 19.99 9.61 -6.76
C ARG A 64 20.00 8.21 -6.14
N ILE A 65 19.90 7.16 -6.96
CA ILE A 65 19.94 5.77 -6.50
C ILE A 65 21.23 5.55 -5.71
N ASN A 66 22.38 5.89 -6.30
CA ASN A 66 23.68 5.71 -5.66
C ASN A 66 23.74 6.47 -4.32
N SER A 67 23.29 7.73 -4.28
CA SER A 67 23.32 8.57 -3.08
C SER A 67 22.47 8.00 -1.95
N VAL A 68 21.18 7.75 -2.20
CA VAL A 68 20.23 7.38 -1.14
C VAL A 68 20.40 5.93 -0.70
N ILE A 69 20.62 5.00 -1.65
CA ILE A 69 20.75 3.58 -1.35
C ILE A 69 22.08 3.29 -0.65
N SER A 70 23.18 3.85 -1.13
CA SER A 70 24.49 3.63 -0.50
C SER A 70 24.55 4.25 0.89
N ARG A 71 23.90 5.41 1.13
CA ARG A 71 23.89 6.05 2.45
C ARG A 71 23.16 5.21 3.49
N TYR A 72 21.95 4.75 3.18
CA TYR A 72 21.13 4.00 4.14
C TYR A 72 21.30 2.49 4.02
N ARG A 73 22.44 2.09 3.48
CA ARG A 73 22.80 0.70 3.30
C ARG A 73 22.70 -0.05 4.63
N ARG A 74 21.81 -1.05 4.72
CA ARG A 74 21.55 -1.87 5.92
C ARG A 74 20.97 -1.10 7.10
N GLN A 75 20.46 0.11 6.88
CA GLN A 75 19.76 0.93 7.87
C GLN A 75 18.24 0.89 7.69
N VAL A 76 17.77 0.47 6.51
CA VAL A 76 16.36 0.23 6.20
C VAL A 76 16.15 -1.25 5.85
N ILE A 77 14.91 -1.73 6.00
CA ILE A 77 14.55 -3.14 5.76
C ILE A 77 14.11 -3.41 4.31
N CYS A 78 13.71 -2.37 3.59
CA CYS A 78 13.27 -2.40 2.20
C CYS A 78 13.28 -0.99 1.61
N TRP A 79 13.09 -0.91 0.28
CA TRP A 79 12.96 0.33 -0.46
C TRP A 79 11.74 0.32 -1.37
N ASP A 80 11.10 1.47 -1.49
CA ASP A 80 9.95 1.68 -2.37
C ASP A 80 10.34 2.37 -3.67
N VAL A 81 9.76 1.88 -4.76
CA VAL A 81 9.52 2.64 -5.99
C VAL A 81 8.01 2.88 -6.08
N ASN A 82 7.60 4.16 -6.09
CA ASN A 82 6.22 4.56 -5.83
C ASN A 82 5.45 4.93 -7.09
N GLU A 83 4.23 4.42 -7.19
CA GLU A 83 3.16 4.84 -8.12
C GLU A 83 3.47 4.72 -9.62
N ASN A 84 4.26 3.71 -10.01
CA ASN A 84 4.67 3.54 -11.40
C ASN A 84 3.75 2.62 -12.24
N LEU A 85 2.54 2.28 -11.75
CA LEU A 85 1.43 1.74 -12.54
C LEU A 85 0.50 2.84 -13.03
N HIS A 86 0.09 3.75 -12.15
CA HIS A 86 -0.77 4.88 -12.51
C HIS A 86 -0.04 5.90 -13.39
N ILE A 87 1.22 6.17 -13.04
CA ILE A 87 1.98 7.24 -13.64
C ILE A 87 3.27 6.68 -14.25
N ASN A 88 3.69 7.22 -15.39
CA ASN A 88 4.83 6.72 -16.16
C ASN A 88 5.85 7.83 -16.46
N PHE A 89 6.07 8.77 -15.53
CA PHE A 89 6.93 9.93 -15.77
C PHE A 89 8.33 9.53 -16.25
N PHE A 90 9.00 8.62 -15.54
CA PHE A 90 10.35 8.22 -15.93
C PHE A 90 10.35 7.40 -17.21
N GLU A 91 9.36 6.52 -17.40
CA GLU A 91 9.25 5.70 -18.61
C GLU A 91 8.93 6.54 -19.86
N SER A 92 8.15 7.60 -19.72
CA SER A 92 7.85 8.54 -20.81
C SER A 92 9.07 9.31 -21.30
N LYS A 93 10.06 9.54 -20.43
CA LYS A 93 11.27 10.32 -20.73
C LYS A 93 12.50 9.47 -21.04
N LEU A 94 12.63 8.32 -20.38
CA LEU A 94 13.81 7.45 -20.45
C LEU A 94 13.54 6.13 -21.20
N GLY A 95 12.29 5.90 -21.61
CA GLY A 95 11.84 4.70 -22.31
C GLY A 95 11.17 3.68 -21.38
N GLN A 96 10.42 2.75 -21.98
CA GLN A 96 9.55 1.80 -21.27
C GLN A 96 10.25 0.95 -20.20
N ASN A 97 11.56 0.71 -20.35
CA ASN A 97 12.34 -0.09 -19.41
C ASN A 97 12.92 0.71 -18.22
N ALA A 98 12.64 2.01 -18.11
CA ALA A 98 13.23 2.88 -17.08
C ALA A 98 13.07 2.32 -15.66
N SER A 99 11.85 1.90 -15.31
CA SER A 99 11.59 1.25 -14.02
C SER A 99 12.48 0.03 -13.80
N ALA A 100 12.53 -0.89 -14.76
CA ALA A 100 13.34 -2.09 -14.63
C ALA A 100 14.85 -1.80 -14.49
N VAL A 101 15.35 -0.76 -15.17
CA VAL A 101 16.72 -0.25 -15.01
C VAL A 101 16.96 0.26 -13.59
N PHE A 102 16.03 1.00 -12.99
CA PHE A 102 16.17 1.50 -11.62
C PHE A 102 16.25 0.36 -10.59
N TYR A 103 15.41 -0.66 -10.73
CA TYR A 103 15.48 -1.85 -9.87
C TYR A 103 16.82 -2.59 -10.05
N ASN A 104 17.32 -2.67 -11.28
CA ASN A 104 18.63 -3.27 -11.57
C ASN A 104 19.77 -2.49 -10.89
N LEU A 105 19.76 -1.17 -11.02
CA LEU A 105 20.75 -0.29 -10.40
C LEU A 105 20.70 -0.38 -8.88
N ALA A 106 19.51 -0.35 -8.29
CA ALA A 106 19.32 -0.50 -6.85
C ALA A 106 19.96 -1.80 -6.32
N GLN A 107 19.73 -2.92 -7.01
CA GLN A 107 20.35 -4.20 -6.66
C GLN A 107 21.88 -4.20 -6.79
N LYS A 108 22.44 -3.49 -7.77
CA LYS A 108 23.89 -3.38 -7.95
C LYS A 108 24.55 -2.59 -6.82
N PHE A 109 23.90 -1.52 -6.35
CA PHE A 109 24.42 -0.74 -5.23
C PHE A 109 24.27 -1.48 -3.90
N ASP A 110 23.13 -2.15 -3.70
CA ASP A 110 22.97 -3.16 -2.64
C ASP A 110 21.75 -4.08 -2.89
N GLY A 111 22.05 -5.36 -3.14
CA GLY A 111 21.08 -6.41 -3.43
C GLY A 111 20.60 -7.20 -2.20
N THR A 112 20.81 -6.72 -0.99
CA THR A 112 20.45 -7.46 0.23
C THR A 112 18.96 -7.34 0.57
N TRP A 113 18.31 -6.22 0.23
CA TRP A 113 16.93 -5.94 0.62
C TRP A 113 15.90 -6.26 -0.47
N THR A 114 14.65 -6.26 -0.04
CA THR A 114 13.48 -6.37 -0.90
C THR A 114 13.14 -4.99 -1.48
N LEU A 115 12.94 -4.90 -2.79
CA LEU A 115 12.43 -3.72 -3.48
C LEU A 115 10.92 -3.85 -3.68
N PHE A 116 10.16 -2.91 -3.12
CA PHE A 116 8.71 -2.88 -3.23
C PHE A 116 8.30 -1.98 -4.40
N LEU A 117 7.44 -2.53 -5.26
CA LEU A 117 6.50 -1.69 -5.98
C LEU A 117 5.46 -1.24 -4.95
N ASN A 118 5.19 0.05 -4.81
CA ASN A 118 4.17 0.58 -3.90
C ASN A 118 3.14 1.37 -4.71
N GLU A 119 1.86 1.03 -4.55
CA GLU A 119 0.80 1.57 -5.40
C GLU A 119 -0.51 1.74 -4.62
N TYR A 120 -1.28 2.78 -4.95
CA TYR A 120 -2.64 3.00 -4.43
C TYR A 120 -3.71 2.34 -5.29
N ASN A 121 -4.94 2.34 -4.79
CA ASN A 121 -6.15 1.82 -5.46
C ASN A 121 -6.09 0.36 -5.95
N THR A 122 -5.06 -0.41 -5.62
CA THR A 122 -4.91 -1.80 -6.05
C THR A 122 -5.94 -2.71 -5.36
N ILE A 123 -6.37 -2.34 -4.15
CA ILE A 123 -7.38 -3.07 -3.35
C ILE A 123 -8.54 -2.17 -2.89
N GLU A 124 -8.41 -0.85 -3.05
CA GLU A 124 -9.28 0.16 -2.46
C GLU A 124 -10.51 0.44 -3.34
N ASP A 125 -10.33 0.47 -4.67
CA ASP A 125 -11.40 0.75 -5.63
C ASP A 125 -11.37 -0.20 -6.83
N ALA A 126 -12.35 -1.10 -6.90
CA ALA A 126 -12.46 -2.09 -7.97
C ALA A 126 -12.72 -1.47 -9.37
N ARG A 127 -13.04 -0.19 -9.44
CA ARG A 127 -13.26 0.55 -10.69
C ARG A 127 -11.97 1.13 -11.25
N ASP A 128 -10.91 1.17 -10.45
CA ASP A 128 -9.62 1.64 -10.91
C ASP A 128 -9.03 0.67 -11.93
N GLY A 129 -8.88 1.16 -13.16
CA GLY A 129 -8.38 0.36 -14.26
C GLY A 129 -6.86 0.29 -14.31
N ASP A 130 -6.12 1.16 -13.62
CA ASP A 130 -4.69 1.39 -13.82
C ASP A 130 -3.82 0.57 -12.87
N SER A 131 -4.28 0.35 -11.63
CA SER A 131 -3.58 -0.47 -10.64
C SER A 131 -4.19 -1.86 -10.40
N THR A 132 -5.01 -2.37 -11.33
CA THR A 132 -5.61 -3.71 -11.18
C THR A 132 -4.56 -4.78 -10.83
N PRO A 133 -4.91 -5.82 -10.04
CA PRO A 133 -3.97 -6.89 -9.71
C PRO A 133 -3.28 -7.51 -10.92
N ALA A 134 -3.98 -7.63 -12.05
CA ALA A 134 -3.41 -8.13 -13.30
C ALA A 134 -2.32 -7.21 -13.87
N LYS A 135 -2.55 -5.89 -13.91
CA LYS A 135 -1.55 -4.90 -14.36
C LYS A 135 -0.35 -4.86 -13.40
N TYR A 136 -0.61 -4.93 -12.09
CA TYR A 136 0.43 -5.02 -11.08
C TYR A 136 1.35 -6.22 -11.31
N LEU A 137 0.76 -7.42 -11.47
CA LEU A 137 1.52 -8.63 -11.76
C LEU A 137 2.29 -8.52 -13.09
N GLN A 138 1.71 -7.88 -14.10
CA GLN A 138 2.40 -7.64 -15.36
C GLN A 138 3.65 -6.77 -15.16
N LYS A 139 3.53 -5.65 -14.44
CA LYS A 139 4.67 -4.76 -14.15
C LYS A 139 5.79 -5.48 -13.40
N LEU A 140 5.46 -6.31 -12.41
CA LEU A 140 6.45 -7.14 -11.70
C LEU A 140 7.13 -8.15 -12.63
N ARG A 141 6.39 -8.76 -13.55
CA ARG A 141 6.95 -9.66 -14.58
C ARG A 141 7.91 -8.91 -15.50
N ASP A 142 7.54 -7.73 -15.96
CA ASP A 142 8.37 -6.91 -16.85
C ASP A 142 9.67 -6.48 -16.16
N ILE A 143 9.59 -6.06 -14.89
CA ILE A 143 10.76 -5.75 -14.07
C ILE A 143 11.68 -6.97 -13.93
N LYS A 144 11.14 -8.16 -13.65
CA LYS A 144 11.94 -9.39 -13.52
C LYS A 144 12.53 -9.88 -14.85
N ALA A 145 11.84 -9.67 -15.97
CA ALA A 145 12.27 -10.11 -17.29
C ALA A 145 13.48 -9.33 -17.80
N PHE A 146 13.70 -8.12 -17.27
CA PHE A 146 14.84 -7.29 -17.65
C PHE A 146 16.21 -7.97 -17.34
N PRO A 147 17.20 -7.88 -18.25
CA PRO A 147 18.52 -8.48 -18.04
C PRO A 147 19.17 -8.05 -16.71
N GLY A 148 19.53 -9.04 -15.90
CA GLY A 148 20.13 -8.83 -14.56
C GLY A 148 19.13 -8.79 -13.41
N ASN A 149 17.82 -8.77 -13.67
CA ASN A 149 16.79 -8.68 -12.62
C ASN A 149 16.20 -10.03 -12.18
N ARG A 150 16.62 -11.14 -12.79
CA ARG A 150 16.05 -12.49 -12.55
C ARG A 150 15.99 -12.86 -11.06
N ASN A 151 17.00 -12.45 -10.30
CA ASN A 151 17.16 -12.78 -8.88
C ASN A 151 16.75 -11.63 -7.93
N LEU A 152 16.04 -10.61 -8.43
CA LEU A 152 15.52 -9.54 -7.57
C LEU A 152 14.59 -10.09 -6.50
N LYS A 153 14.80 -9.63 -5.27
CA LYS A 153 13.84 -9.76 -4.18
C LYS A 153 12.82 -8.64 -4.34
N LEU A 154 11.62 -9.00 -4.78
CA LEU A 154 10.53 -8.05 -4.98
C LEU A 154 9.49 -8.19 -3.87
N GLY A 155 8.83 -7.08 -3.56
CA GLY A 155 7.71 -6.99 -2.64
C GLY A 155 6.54 -6.22 -3.26
N ILE A 156 5.36 -6.42 -2.69
CA ILE A 156 4.11 -5.80 -3.12
C ILE A 156 3.67 -4.85 -2.00
N GLY A 157 3.59 -3.57 -2.30
CA GLY A 157 3.16 -2.51 -1.39
C GLY A 157 1.79 -1.99 -1.82
N LEU A 158 0.82 -2.14 -0.94
CA LEU A 158 -0.55 -1.68 -1.17
C LEU A 158 -0.78 -0.49 -0.25
N GLU A 159 -0.87 0.72 -0.80
CA GLU A 159 -0.97 1.95 0.01
C GLU A 159 -2.17 1.90 0.96
N SER A 160 -3.28 1.32 0.52
CA SER A 160 -4.45 1.05 1.36
C SER A 160 -5.11 2.34 1.87
N HIS A 161 -5.24 3.32 0.98
CA HIS A 161 -5.93 4.58 1.23
C HIS A 161 -7.43 4.45 0.96
N PHE A 162 -8.17 3.96 1.96
CA PHE A 162 -9.62 3.78 1.84
C PHE A 162 -10.37 5.10 2.00
N SER A 163 -11.30 5.33 1.08
CA SER A 163 -12.24 6.44 1.14
C SER A 163 -13.27 6.27 2.28
N SER A 164 -14.19 7.22 2.39
CA SER A 164 -15.32 7.15 3.33
C SER A 164 -16.35 6.07 2.98
N ALA A 165 -16.33 5.55 1.75
CA ALA A 165 -17.16 4.41 1.36
C ALA A 165 -16.64 3.14 2.03
N ALA A 166 -17.55 2.22 2.36
CA ALA A 166 -17.15 0.96 2.93
C ALA A 166 -16.29 0.15 1.93
N PRO A 167 -15.16 -0.44 2.38
CA PRO A 167 -14.31 -1.23 1.51
C PRO A 167 -15.04 -2.43 0.92
N ASN A 168 -14.79 -2.73 -0.35
CA ASN A 168 -15.28 -3.95 -0.98
C ASN A 168 -14.43 -5.15 -0.55
N LEU A 169 -14.82 -5.81 0.55
CA LEU A 169 -14.07 -6.91 1.13
C LEU A 169 -13.87 -8.11 0.17
N ALA A 170 -14.84 -8.37 -0.70
CA ALA A 170 -14.75 -9.45 -1.69
C ALA A 170 -13.66 -9.14 -2.73
N TYR A 171 -13.64 -7.90 -3.24
CA TYR A 171 -12.61 -7.42 -4.16
C TYR A 171 -11.23 -7.40 -3.49
N MET A 172 -11.12 -6.88 -2.27
CA MET A 172 -9.86 -6.85 -1.52
C MET A 172 -9.28 -8.27 -1.37
N ARG A 173 -10.09 -9.24 -0.95
CA ARG A 173 -9.66 -10.63 -0.80
C ARG A 173 -9.19 -11.21 -2.14
N ALA A 174 -10.01 -11.11 -3.18
CA ALA A 174 -9.65 -11.63 -4.50
C ALA A 174 -8.37 -11.00 -5.06
N SER A 175 -8.18 -9.71 -4.84
CA SER A 175 -6.99 -8.96 -5.25
C SER A 175 -5.75 -9.42 -4.50
N ILE A 176 -5.83 -9.54 -3.17
CA ILE A 176 -4.72 -10.03 -2.34
C ILE A 176 -4.38 -11.48 -2.69
N ASP A 177 -5.37 -12.36 -2.87
CA ASP A 177 -5.15 -13.77 -3.24
C ASP A 177 -4.45 -13.87 -4.60
N THR A 178 -4.86 -13.04 -5.57
CA THR A 178 -4.21 -12.95 -6.89
C THR A 178 -2.75 -12.52 -6.79
N LEU A 179 -2.46 -11.50 -5.98
CA LEU A 179 -1.10 -11.00 -5.76
C LEU A 179 -0.26 -12.02 -4.98
N ALA A 180 -0.85 -12.74 -4.03
CA ALA A 180 -0.19 -13.72 -3.17
C ALA A 180 0.34 -14.93 -3.97
N ALA A 181 -0.25 -15.23 -5.13
CA ALA A 181 0.23 -16.28 -6.05
C ALA A 181 1.69 -16.07 -6.51
N THR A 182 2.25 -14.86 -6.36
CA THR A 182 3.67 -14.58 -6.65
C THR A 182 4.64 -15.11 -5.59
N ASN A 183 4.15 -15.45 -4.39
CA ASN A 183 4.95 -15.69 -3.18
C ASN A 183 5.86 -14.51 -2.77
N PHE A 184 5.63 -13.30 -3.28
CA PHE A 184 6.29 -12.10 -2.79
C PHE A 184 5.63 -11.63 -1.48
N PRO A 185 6.39 -11.00 -0.56
CA PRO A 185 5.78 -10.36 0.60
C PRO A 185 4.81 -9.25 0.16
N ILE A 186 3.60 -9.27 0.71
CA ILE A 186 2.56 -8.25 0.50
C ILE A 186 2.40 -7.46 1.79
N TRP A 187 2.64 -6.15 1.74
CA TRP A 187 2.46 -5.25 2.88
C TRP A 187 1.38 -4.22 2.56
N LEU A 188 0.56 -3.89 3.57
CA LEU A 188 -0.26 -2.68 3.55
C LEU A 188 0.60 -1.55 4.14
N THR A 189 0.77 -0.46 3.42
CA THR A 189 1.93 0.42 3.62
C THR A 189 1.58 1.79 4.17
N GLU A 190 0.40 2.31 3.84
CA GLU A 190 -0.05 3.65 4.21
C GLU A 190 -1.51 3.66 4.69
N VAL A 191 -1.91 2.57 5.37
CA VAL A 191 -3.31 2.30 5.73
C VAL A 191 -3.96 3.52 6.37
N TYR A 192 -4.95 4.04 5.65
CA TYR A 192 -5.79 5.14 6.10
C TYR A 192 -7.22 4.83 5.71
N VAL A 193 -8.16 5.05 6.63
CA VAL A 193 -9.59 4.91 6.36
C VAL A 193 -10.23 6.26 6.65
N GLN A 194 -10.64 6.96 5.60
CA GLN A 194 -11.36 8.21 5.77
C GLN A 194 -12.65 7.94 6.54
N ARG A 195 -12.94 8.77 7.55
CA ARG A 195 -14.17 8.64 8.33
C ARG A 195 -15.39 8.85 7.41
N GLY A 196 -16.16 7.80 7.19
CA GLY A 196 -17.45 7.84 6.54
C GLY A 196 -18.61 7.48 7.47
N PRO A 197 -19.87 7.55 7.01
CA PRO A 197 -20.95 6.88 7.70
C PRO A 197 -20.58 5.40 7.73
N TYR A 198 -20.45 4.82 8.93
CA TYR A 198 -20.21 3.38 9.07
C TYR A 198 -21.18 2.62 8.15
N GLN A 199 -20.77 1.50 7.57
CA GLN A 199 -21.72 0.48 7.10
C GLN A 199 -22.43 -0.08 8.34
N SER A 200 -23.31 0.74 8.92
CA SER A 200 -24.20 0.37 9.98
C SER A 200 -25.49 -0.05 9.30
N SER A 201 -25.70 -1.35 9.20
CA SER A 201 -27.06 -1.86 9.11
C SER A 201 -27.71 -1.57 10.46
N ALA A 202 -28.62 -0.58 10.48
CA ALA A 202 -29.36 -0.19 11.66
C ALA A 202 -30.84 -0.46 11.40
N GLY A 203 -31.51 -1.06 12.37
CA GLY A 203 -32.95 -1.29 12.33
C GLY A 203 -33.49 -1.60 13.71
N ARG A 204 -34.80 -1.75 13.79
CA ARG A 204 -35.47 -2.24 14.99
C ARG A 204 -35.71 -3.73 14.83
N THR A 205 -35.76 -4.43 15.95
CA THR A 205 -36.27 -5.79 15.97
C THR A 205 -37.74 -5.79 15.56
N ASP A 206 -38.20 -6.90 14.99
CA ASP A 206 -39.63 -7.17 14.80
C ASP A 206 -40.34 -7.38 16.16
N GLY A 207 -41.64 -7.70 16.11
CA GLY A 207 -42.45 -7.97 17.31
C GLY A 207 -42.00 -9.20 18.11
N ASN A 208 -41.14 -10.04 17.55
CA ASN A 208 -40.58 -11.24 18.18
C ASN A 208 -39.12 -11.06 18.63
N GLY A 209 -38.53 -9.87 18.43
CA GLY A 209 -37.15 -9.57 18.84
C GLY A 209 -36.08 -9.88 17.79
N PHE A 210 -36.43 -10.17 16.54
CA PHE A 210 -35.46 -10.49 15.47
C PHE A 210 -35.11 -9.26 14.62
N PHE A 211 -33.83 -9.14 14.24
CA PHE A 211 -33.36 -8.19 13.22
C PHE A 211 -32.59 -8.97 12.15
N GLU A 212 -33.03 -8.88 10.90
CA GLU A 212 -32.40 -9.55 9.77
C GLU A 212 -31.52 -8.56 8.99
N ALA A 213 -30.28 -8.96 8.72
CA ALA A 213 -29.34 -8.18 7.92
C ALA A 213 -28.53 -9.11 7.01
N SER A 214 -28.43 -8.75 5.72
CA SER A 214 -27.51 -9.40 4.80
C SER A 214 -26.11 -8.84 4.98
N LEU A 215 -25.20 -9.67 5.51
CA LEU A 215 -23.80 -9.31 5.74
C LEU A 215 -22.91 -10.11 4.78
N SER A 216 -21.87 -9.47 4.24
CA SER A 216 -20.79 -10.17 3.54
C SER A 216 -19.92 -10.96 4.52
N HIS A 217 -19.01 -11.80 4.02
CA HIS A 217 -18.02 -12.42 4.89
C HIS A 217 -17.12 -11.37 5.57
N GLY A 218 -16.86 -11.49 6.87
CA GLY A 218 -16.04 -10.51 7.59
C GLY A 218 -16.28 -10.48 9.10
N LEU A 219 -15.51 -9.61 9.76
CA LEU A 219 -15.62 -9.32 11.18
C LEU A 219 -16.54 -8.13 11.40
N TYR A 220 -17.58 -8.33 12.20
CA TYR A 220 -18.60 -7.34 12.52
C TYR A 220 -18.66 -7.09 14.02
N CYS A 221 -19.00 -5.85 14.37
CA CYS A 221 -19.31 -5.43 15.73
C CYS A 221 -20.79 -5.06 15.79
N VAL A 222 -21.58 -5.84 16.52
CA VAL A 222 -23.01 -5.61 16.71
C VAL A 222 -23.21 -4.89 18.03
N LYS A 223 -23.86 -3.71 17.98
CA LYS A 223 -24.19 -2.92 19.17
C LYS A 223 -25.70 -2.82 19.31
N ILE A 224 -26.24 -3.29 20.43
CA ILE A 224 -27.69 -3.28 20.67
C ILE A 224 -28.02 -2.29 21.78
N HIS A 225 -29.07 -1.50 21.56
CA HIS A 225 -29.61 -0.52 22.49
C HIS A 225 -31.04 -0.91 22.86
N HIS A 226 -31.35 -1.03 24.17
CA HIS A 226 -32.71 -1.27 24.64
C HIS A 226 -33.26 0.01 25.31
N PRO A 227 -34.48 0.48 24.97
CA PRO A 227 -35.02 1.74 25.49
C PRO A 227 -35.11 1.85 27.02
N SER A 228 -35.32 0.72 27.71
CA SER A 228 -35.36 0.70 29.19
C SER A 228 -33.97 0.65 29.84
N ALA A 229 -32.92 0.35 29.08
CA ALA A 229 -31.59 0.11 29.58
C ALA A 229 -30.72 1.37 29.37
N LYS A 230 -30.91 2.36 30.24
CA LYS A 230 -30.15 3.62 30.19
C LYS A 230 -28.67 3.32 30.43
N ASN A 231 -27.84 3.54 29.41
CA ASN A 231 -26.38 3.39 29.40
C ASN A 231 -25.79 1.98 29.28
N SER A 232 -26.59 0.94 29.02
CA SER A 232 -26.04 -0.38 28.67
C SER A 232 -26.19 -0.65 27.19
N SER A 233 -25.08 -0.74 26.47
CA SER A 233 -25.04 -1.31 25.12
C SER A 233 -24.28 -2.61 25.17
N LEU A 234 -24.91 -3.71 24.74
CA LEU A 234 -24.20 -4.96 24.54
C LEU A 234 -23.44 -4.88 23.21
N VAL A 235 -22.16 -5.24 23.25
CA VAL A 235 -21.31 -5.32 22.07
C VAL A 235 -20.93 -6.77 21.86
N GLN A 236 -21.29 -7.32 20.69
CA GLN A 236 -20.91 -8.67 20.29
C GLN A 236 -20.10 -8.63 18.99
N LYS A 237 -19.02 -9.41 18.95
CA LYS A 237 -18.24 -9.61 17.74
C LYS A 237 -18.77 -10.83 16.99
N LEU A 238 -19.09 -10.65 15.72
CA LEU A 238 -19.52 -11.72 14.82
C LEU A 238 -18.47 -11.89 13.72
N ASN A 239 -18.10 -13.13 13.41
CA ASN A 239 -17.28 -13.45 12.25
C ASN A 239 -18.13 -14.22 11.24
N VAL A 240 -18.49 -13.58 10.14
CA VAL A 240 -19.22 -14.21 9.02
C VAL A 240 -18.19 -14.88 8.13
N VAL A 241 -18.15 -16.21 8.18
CA VAL A 241 -17.23 -17.03 7.37
C VAL A 241 -17.73 -17.16 5.93
N SER A 242 -16.80 -17.26 4.98
CA SER A 242 -17.12 -17.54 3.57
C SER A 242 -17.52 -19.01 3.41
N SER A 243 -18.79 -19.29 3.14
CA SER A 243 -19.25 -20.63 2.74
C SER A 243 -19.72 -20.62 1.28
N THR A 244 -19.35 -21.66 0.52
CA THR A 244 -19.81 -21.92 -0.86
C THR A 244 -21.28 -22.37 -0.94
N GLY A 245 -21.99 -22.38 0.19
CA GLY A 245 -23.43 -22.62 0.28
C GLY A 245 -24.06 -21.57 1.19
N ALA A 246 -25.15 -20.96 0.74
CA ALA A 246 -25.95 -20.03 1.51
C ALA A 246 -26.66 -20.77 2.65
N ALA A 247 -26.10 -20.73 3.85
CA ALA A 247 -26.79 -21.12 5.07
C ALA A 247 -27.05 -19.86 5.91
N ASN A 248 -28.31 -19.58 6.21
CA ASN A 248 -28.68 -18.50 7.13
C ASN A 248 -28.05 -18.77 8.49
N GLN A 249 -27.24 -17.82 9.00
CA GLN A 249 -26.69 -17.90 10.35
C GLN A 249 -27.59 -17.11 11.31
N THR A 250 -28.15 -17.80 12.31
CA THR A 250 -28.90 -17.17 13.39
C THR A 250 -27.98 -16.97 14.59
N VAL A 251 -27.86 -15.73 15.07
CA VAL A 251 -27.14 -15.40 16.31
C VAL A 251 -28.16 -14.95 17.34
N LEU A 252 -28.33 -15.76 18.40
CA LEU A 252 -29.16 -15.39 19.54
C LEU A 252 -28.33 -14.55 20.51
N ILE A 253 -28.78 -13.33 20.78
CA ILE A 253 -28.13 -12.41 21.70
C ILE A 253 -29.10 -12.12 22.84
N GLY A 254 -28.86 -12.73 24.01
CA GLY A 254 -29.68 -12.53 25.20
C GLY A 254 -29.26 -11.28 25.97
N PHE A 255 -30.23 -10.50 26.45
CA PHE A 255 -30.00 -9.53 27.50
C PHE A 255 -30.11 -10.24 28.85
N ALA A 256 -29.04 -10.24 29.64
CA ALA A 256 -29.16 -10.53 31.06
C ALA A 256 -29.85 -9.31 31.70
N ALA A 257 -30.98 -9.55 32.37
CA ALA A 257 -31.65 -8.55 33.19
C ALA A 257 -30.93 -8.38 34.54
#